data_AF-A0A924NVW0-F1
#
_entry.id   AF-A0A924NVW0-F1
#
_cell.length_a   1.000
_cell.length_b   1.000
_cell.length_c   1.000
_cell.angle_alpha   90.00
_cell.angle_beta   90.00
_cell.angle_gamma   90.00
#
_symmetry.space_group_name_H-M   'P 1'
#
loop_
_entity.id
_entity.type
_entity.pdbx_description
1 polymer ?
#
loop_
_entity_poly.entity_id
_entity_poly.type
_entity_poly.pdbx_seq_one_letter_code
_entity_poly.pdbx_strand_id
1 'polypeptide(L)'
;AAGRYRKLPLKITLASSAVLPSNNGSNPSVLPVAVTLDAIVGRAHLEFKGTAPDALQPQNFRGQFRLNGPSLAGVGDPLGVTLPTTGAFNINGTLVKSEAQWNVVFSNATVGSSRLNGAFVFDTSGRVPRLSGKLGGSRLLLADLGPAVGTTAAEMADAAAPPAANKQVKGKVLPSRPFDFGALRAMDANVLVHIDEVNLNTSYLEPLQPLSLHLQLAGGVLTLSDLVARTAQGQVRGQVALDGRNPTALWTTDLRWDAVRLERWLKFNRPNGAPPYVSGQLYGEAKLAGQGRSTAEILASLQGTARTTLRNGTVSHLGVELGGLDIAQGLGMLVKGDDSLPVRCAVADLVAKGGTFRPKVMVVDTTDSAVWVDGSLSLATEAIDLRAVVVPKDFSPLTARTPIKVQGTFSNPDVSLEKTPLAKKAAASLLLAFVNPLAAIIPWVDLGDADAAQRGAAGCAALTRRSEANK
;
A
#
# COMPACT_ATOMS: atom_id res chain seq x y z
N ALA A 1 24.25 32.02 -21.78
CA ALA A 1 24.90 30.90 -22.50
C ALA A 1 23.85 29.87 -22.93
N ALA A 2 24.02 29.26 -24.09
CA ALA A 2 23.19 28.14 -24.56
C ALA A 2 24.10 27.00 -25.03
N GLY A 3 23.69 25.75 -24.82
CA GLY A 3 24.51 24.59 -25.16
C GLY A 3 23.85 23.27 -24.79
N ARG A 4 24.68 22.28 -24.47
CA ARG A 4 24.24 20.97 -23.97
C ARG A 4 24.99 20.57 -22.71
N TYR A 5 24.29 20.02 -21.72
CA TYR A 5 24.87 19.42 -20.52
C TYR A 5 24.36 17.98 -20.40
N ARG A 6 25.28 17.00 -20.36
CA ARG A 6 24.94 15.56 -20.37
C ARG A 6 23.89 15.18 -21.43
N LYS A 7 24.05 15.71 -22.66
CA LYS A 7 23.16 15.56 -23.83
C LYS A 7 21.80 16.27 -23.75
N LEU A 8 21.47 16.93 -22.63
CA LEU A 8 20.25 17.73 -22.49
C LEU A 8 20.49 19.16 -23.00
N PRO A 9 19.49 19.80 -23.63
CA PRO A 9 19.58 21.22 -23.97
C PRO A 9 19.73 22.06 -22.70
N LEU A 10 20.63 23.04 -22.75
CA LEU A 10 20.97 23.91 -21.65
C LEU A 10 20.80 25.37 -22.08
N LYS A 11 20.06 26.15 -21.28
CA LYS A 11 20.04 27.61 -21.35
C LYS A 11 20.32 28.15 -19.95
N ILE A 12 21.34 29.00 -19.82
CA ILE A 12 21.70 29.63 -18.55
C ILE A 12 21.85 31.14 -18.76
N THR A 13 21.22 31.91 -17.88
CA THR A 13 21.46 33.33 -17.69
C THR A 13 22.00 33.54 -16.29
N LEU A 14 23.19 34.13 -16.18
CA LEU A 14 23.83 34.46 -14.91
C LEU A 14 24.06 35.97 -14.87
N ALA A 15 23.52 36.65 -13.86
CA ALA A 15 23.84 38.04 -13.59
C ALA A 15 24.49 38.16 -12.21
N SER A 16 25.46 39.06 -12.12
CA SER A 16 26.28 39.31 -10.93
C SER A 16 26.37 40.82 -10.70
N SER A 17 26.30 41.27 -9.44
CA SER A 17 26.39 42.70 -9.10
C SER A 17 27.81 43.27 -9.21
N ALA A 18 28.83 42.43 -9.38
CA ALA A 18 30.22 42.83 -9.57
C ALA A 18 30.85 42.11 -10.76
N VAL A 19 31.88 42.73 -11.34
CA VAL A 19 32.71 42.14 -12.40
C VAL A 19 33.33 40.85 -11.86
N LEU A 20 33.01 39.73 -12.50
CA LEU A 20 33.56 38.42 -12.15
C LEU A 20 35.08 38.48 -12.28
N PRO A 21 35.86 38.24 -11.20
CA PRO A 21 37.32 38.27 -11.30
C PRO A 21 37.77 37.27 -12.36
N SER A 22 38.40 37.76 -13.42
CA SER A 22 39.13 36.90 -14.34
C SER A 22 40.32 36.33 -13.57
N ASN A 23 40.35 35.00 -13.46
CA ASN A 23 41.32 34.19 -12.75
C ASN A 23 42.76 34.75 -12.82
N ASN A 24 43.18 35.49 -11.79
CA ASN A 24 44.57 35.89 -11.57
C ASN A 24 44.79 36.14 -10.08
N GLY A 25 45.40 35.15 -9.42
CA GLY A 25 46.25 35.32 -8.24
C GLY A 25 45.65 35.96 -6.98
N SER A 26 45.38 35.10 -5.99
CA SER A 26 45.59 35.36 -4.55
C SER A 26 45.21 36.75 -4.00
N ASN A 27 43.97 36.92 -3.53
CA ASN A 27 43.70 37.84 -2.41
C ASN A 27 42.46 37.41 -1.56
N PRO A 28 42.54 37.37 -0.21
CA PRO A 28 41.64 36.61 0.65
C PRO A 28 40.58 37.47 1.37
N SER A 29 39.78 38.22 0.62
CA SER A 29 38.55 38.85 1.15
C SER A 29 37.58 39.11 0.02
N VAL A 30 37.01 38.03 -0.53
CA VAL A 30 35.99 38.14 -1.57
C VAL A 30 34.67 38.48 -0.88
N LEU A 31 34.32 39.77 -0.88
CA LEU A 31 33.00 40.22 -0.43
C LEU A 31 31.94 39.43 -1.21
N PRO A 32 30.93 38.84 -0.55
CA PRO A 32 29.90 38.06 -1.23
C PRO A 32 29.21 38.91 -2.30
N VAL A 33 29.23 38.44 -3.54
CA VAL A 33 28.59 39.13 -4.67
C VAL A 33 27.17 38.63 -4.82
N ALA A 34 26.22 39.52 -5.13
CA ALA A 34 24.85 39.11 -5.41
C ALA A 34 24.79 38.42 -6.78
N VAL A 35 24.15 37.25 -6.82
CA VAL A 35 24.06 36.40 -8.00
C VAL A 35 22.59 36.06 -8.26
N THR A 36 22.16 36.23 -9.51
CA THR A 36 20.91 35.66 -10.02
C THR A 36 21.22 34.67 -11.13
N LEU A 37 20.63 33.48 -11.01
CA LEU A 37 20.79 32.38 -11.95
C LEU A 37 19.41 31.96 -12.43
N ASP A 38 19.21 31.99 -13.74
CA ASP A 38 18.08 31.36 -14.42
C ASP A 38 18.63 30.27 -15.32
N ALA A 39 18.27 29.01 -15.05
CA ALA A 39 18.79 27.85 -15.74
C ALA A 39 17.67 26.91 -16.15
N ILE A 40 17.67 26.52 -17.43
CA ILE A 40 16.80 25.49 -17.98
C ILE A 40 17.68 24.32 -18.42
N VAL A 41 17.49 23.16 -17.80
CA VAL A 41 18.18 21.91 -18.12
C VAL A 41 17.14 20.88 -18.56
N GLY A 42 17.10 20.56 -19.86
CA GLY A 42 16.04 19.71 -20.40
C GLY A 42 14.67 20.38 -20.27
N ARG A 43 13.81 19.84 -19.39
CA ARG A 43 12.47 20.39 -19.07
C ARG A 43 12.36 20.92 -17.64
N ALA A 44 13.47 20.97 -16.91
CA ALA A 44 13.51 21.52 -15.57
C ALA A 44 13.97 22.98 -15.62
N HIS A 45 13.31 23.84 -14.83
CA HIS A 45 13.63 25.25 -14.71
C HIS A 45 14.01 25.56 -13.26
N LEU A 46 15.20 26.13 -13.10
CA LEU A 46 15.77 26.58 -11.85
C LEU A 46 15.95 28.09 -11.90
N GLU A 47 15.34 28.78 -10.96
CA GLU A 47 15.66 30.16 -10.61
C GLU A 47 16.38 30.16 -9.26
N PHE A 48 17.46 30.92 -9.16
CA PHE A 48 18.18 31.12 -7.91
C PHE A 48 18.56 32.58 -7.75
N LYS A 49 18.38 33.10 -6.53
CA LYS A 49 18.76 34.47 -6.14
C LYS A 49 19.49 34.40 -4.81
N GLY A 50 20.74 34.84 -4.78
CA GLY A 50 21.56 34.67 -3.60
C GLY A 50 22.87 35.43 -3.64
N THR A 51 23.83 34.95 -2.86
CA THR A 51 25.18 35.47 -2.76
C THR A 51 26.18 34.34 -2.87
N ALA A 52 27.28 34.59 -3.59
CA ALA A 52 28.41 33.68 -3.71
C ALA A 52 29.72 34.48 -3.52
N PRO A 53 30.73 33.93 -2.82
CA PRO A 53 32.06 34.53 -2.83
C PRO A 53 32.65 34.50 -4.24
N ASP A 54 32.53 33.39 -4.95
CA ASP A 54 32.96 33.26 -6.34
C ASP A 54 31.80 32.72 -7.19
N ALA A 55 31.37 33.50 -8.18
CA ALA A 55 30.28 33.15 -9.08
C ALA A 55 30.73 32.32 -10.30
N LEU A 56 32.03 32.23 -10.59
CA LEU A 56 32.61 31.36 -11.61
C LEU A 56 32.96 29.97 -11.07
N GLN A 57 33.38 29.88 -9.79
CA GLN A 57 33.61 28.62 -9.08
C GLN A 57 32.75 28.56 -7.81
N PRO A 58 31.43 28.34 -7.93
CA PRO A 58 30.50 28.35 -6.80
C PRO A 58 30.65 27.07 -5.95
N GLN A 59 31.75 27.01 -5.19
CA GLN A 59 31.96 26.04 -4.12
C GLN A 59 31.15 26.42 -2.88
N ASN A 60 30.91 27.72 -2.69
CA ASN A 60 30.12 28.26 -1.59
C ASN A 60 29.09 29.23 -2.14
N PHE A 61 27.83 29.06 -1.77
CA PHE A 61 26.78 30.05 -2.05
C PHE A 61 25.58 29.85 -1.14
N ARG A 62 24.79 30.91 -0.98
CA ARG A 62 23.53 30.87 -0.23
C ARG A 62 22.49 31.72 -0.90
N GLY A 63 21.26 31.25 -0.94
CA GLY A 63 20.16 32.00 -1.55
C GLY A 63 18.83 31.28 -1.49
N GLN A 64 17.86 31.89 -2.16
CA GLN A 64 16.56 31.31 -2.41
C GLN A 64 16.56 30.67 -3.79
N PHE A 65 15.85 29.56 -3.93
CA PHE A 65 15.66 28.90 -5.22
C PHE A 65 14.18 28.61 -5.47
N ARG A 66 13.83 28.54 -6.75
CA ARG A 66 12.58 27.98 -7.25
C ARG A 66 12.96 26.95 -8.31
N LEU A 67 12.51 25.72 -8.12
CA LEU A 67 12.80 24.62 -9.01
C LEU A 67 11.48 23.96 -9.41
N ASN A 68 11.24 23.85 -10.71
CA ASN A 68 10.08 23.15 -11.23
C ASN A 68 10.47 22.23 -12.39
N GLY A 69 9.63 21.25 -12.64
CA GLY A 69 9.82 20.33 -13.74
C GLY A 69 8.78 19.21 -13.77
N PRO A 70 8.83 18.37 -14.80
CA PRO A 70 7.85 17.30 -14.99
C PRO A 70 8.06 16.09 -14.07
N SER A 71 9.25 15.95 -13.46
CA SER A 71 9.59 14.83 -12.57
C SER A 71 10.88 15.11 -11.81
N LEU A 72 10.97 14.70 -10.53
CA LEU A 72 12.18 14.91 -9.72
C LEU A 72 13.42 14.20 -10.30
N ALA A 73 13.25 13.01 -10.89
CA ALA A 73 14.33 12.28 -11.56
C ALA A 73 15.07 13.14 -12.61
N GLY A 74 14.34 13.98 -13.35
CA GLY A 74 14.92 14.83 -14.40
C GLY A 74 15.87 15.91 -13.88
N VAL A 75 15.80 16.26 -12.60
CA VAL A 75 16.73 17.23 -11.96
C VAL A 75 17.85 16.54 -11.18
N GLY A 76 17.60 15.31 -10.72
CA GLY A 76 18.61 14.51 -10.05
C GLY A 76 19.81 14.15 -10.94
N ASP A 77 19.54 13.69 -12.17
CA ASP A 77 20.58 13.19 -13.07
C ASP A 77 21.70 14.21 -13.40
N PRO A 78 21.38 15.51 -13.66
CA PRO A 78 22.40 16.54 -13.82
C PRO A 78 23.27 16.79 -12.58
N LEU A 79 22.68 16.65 -11.38
CA LEU A 79 23.28 16.96 -10.09
C LEU A 79 23.98 15.76 -9.42
N GLY A 80 23.86 14.56 -10.01
CA GLY A 80 24.38 13.33 -9.42
C GLY A 80 23.57 12.86 -8.19
N VAL A 81 22.32 13.32 -8.07
CA VAL A 81 21.38 12.89 -7.03
C VAL A 81 20.42 11.89 -7.64
N THR A 82 20.26 10.69 -7.09
CA THR A 82 19.23 9.76 -7.56
C THR A 82 17.90 10.09 -6.94
N LEU A 83 17.09 10.86 -7.66
CA LEU A 83 15.73 11.20 -7.28
C LEU A 83 14.71 10.28 -7.96
N PRO A 84 13.58 9.97 -7.30
CA PRO A 84 12.56 9.11 -7.87
C PRO A 84 11.89 9.75 -9.08
N THR A 85 11.37 8.92 -9.99
CA THR A 85 10.44 9.39 -11.02
C THR A 85 9.10 9.69 -10.36
N THR A 86 8.72 10.96 -10.34
CA THR A 86 7.46 11.47 -9.77
C THR A 86 6.61 12.17 -10.82
N GLY A 87 5.41 12.59 -10.42
CA GLY A 87 4.65 13.61 -11.15
C GLY A 87 5.35 14.98 -11.19
N ALA A 88 4.75 15.92 -11.92
CA ALA A 88 5.27 17.28 -12.04
C ALA A 88 5.41 17.95 -10.68
N PHE A 89 6.49 18.69 -10.47
CA PHE A 89 6.83 19.24 -9.17
C PHE A 89 7.17 20.72 -9.23
N ASN A 90 6.98 21.39 -8.10
CA ASN A 90 7.38 22.77 -7.88
C ASN A 90 7.87 22.88 -6.43
N ILE A 91 9.12 23.29 -6.25
CA ILE A 91 9.77 23.44 -4.95
C ILE A 91 10.31 24.85 -4.86
N ASN A 92 10.04 25.51 -3.73
CA ASN A 92 10.60 26.83 -3.43
C ASN A 92 11.22 26.77 -2.03
N GLY A 93 12.43 27.27 -1.88
CA GLY A 93 13.15 27.13 -0.62
C GLY A 93 14.45 27.91 -0.57
N THR A 94 15.23 27.62 0.46
CA THR A 94 16.59 28.12 0.63
C THR A 94 17.59 27.02 0.33
N LEU A 95 18.70 27.42 -0.28
CA LEU A 95 19.82 26.55 -0.62
C LEU A 95 21.10 27.19 -0.12
N VAL A 96 21.85 26.43 0.67
CA VAL A 96 23.19 26.78 1.11
C VAL A 96 24.14 25.67 0.69
N LYS A 97 25.09 26.00 -0.17
CA LYS A 97 26.21 25.12 -0.52
C LYS A 97 27.45 25.54 0.27
N SER A 98 28.07 24.56 0.91
CA SER A 98 29.34 24.69 1.61
C SER A 98 30.25 23.55 1.15
N GLU A 99 31.17 23.85 0.24
CA GLU A 99 32.03 22.86 -0.42
C GLU A 99 31.23 21.68 -1.03
N ALA A 100 31.33 20.50 -0.43
CA ALA A 100 30.65 19.27 -0.86
C ALA A 100 29.26 19.08 -0.25
N GLN A 101 28.83 19.96 0.66
CA GLN A 101 27.54 19.85 1.34
C GLN A 101 26.51 20.83 0.79
N TRP A 102 25.31 20.31 0.54
CA TRP A 102 24.15 21.07 0.07
C TRP A 102 23.04 20.99 1.10
N ASN A 103 22.73 22.12 1.71
CA ASN A 103 21.65 22.27 2.68
C ASN A 103 20.45 22.88 1.98
N VAL A 104 19.35 22.13 1.92
CA VAL A 104 18.09 22.52 1.27
C VAL A 104 17.01 22.59 2.32
N VAL A 105 16.30 23.71 2.43
CA VAL A 105 15.11 23.83 3.28
C VAL A 105 13.96 24.40 2.47
N PHE A 106 12.81 23.74 2.50
CA PHE A 106 11.60 24.21 1.84
C PHE A 106 10.38 23.98 2.76
N SER A 107 9.55 25.02 2.89
CA SER A 107 8.30 24.95 3.66
C SER A 107 7.10 24.54 2.81
N ASN A 108 7.22 24.64 1.49
CA ASN A 108 6.16 24.28 0.55
C ASN A 108 6.74 23.73 -0.75
N ALA A 109 6.41 22.48 -1.05
CA ALA A 109 6.69 21.80 -2.29
C ALA A 109 5.45 21.06 -2.76
N THR A 110 5.18 21.11 -4.06
CA THR A 110 4.15 20.28 -4.69
C THR A 110 4.82 19.21 -5.54
N VAL A 111 4.34 17.97 -5.46
CA VAL A 111 4.72 16.86 -6.33
C VAL A 111 3.43 16.17 -6.76
N GLY A 112 3.00 16.39 -8.00
CA GLY A 112 1.65 16.07 -8.44
C GLY A 112 0.61 16.76 -7.55
N SER A 113 -0.20 15.97 -6.86
CA SER A 113 -1.20 16.42 -5.88
C SER A 113 -0.69 16.49 -4.44
N SER A 114 0.52 15.98 -4.19
CA SER A 114 1.16 15.94 -2.87
C SER A 114 1.66 17.32 -2.45
N ARG A 115 1.58 17.61 -1.15
CA ARG A 115 2.06 18.85 -0.52
C ARG A 115 3.06 18.50 0.58
N LEU A 116 4.32 18.85 0.35
CA LEU A 116 5.46 18.41 1.13
C LEU A 116 6.25 19.61 1.67
N ASN A 117 6.99 19.38 2.74
CA ASN A 117 8.02 20.26 3.27
C ASN A 117 9.25 19.43 3.66
N GLY A 118 10.38 20.07 3.86
CA GLY A 118 11.58 19.32 4.21
C GLY A 118 12.81 20.16 4.48
N ALA A 119 13.75 19.50 5.15
CA ALA A 119 15.07 20.01 5.43
C ALA A 119 16.07 18.87 5.18
N PHE A 120 16.95 19.06 4.21
CA PHE A 120 17.88 18.02 3.76
C PHE A 120 19.30 18.54 3.70
N VAL A 121 20.23 17.64 3.98
CA VAL A 121 21.67 17.77 3.75
C VAL A 121 22.06 16.70 2.75
N PHE A 122 22.58 17.12 1.60
CA PHE A 122 23.17 16.22 0.62
C PHE A 122 24.68 16.40 0.63
N ASP A 123 25.40 15.36 1.03
CA ASP A 123 26.85 15.35 1.19
C ASP A 123 27.51 14.52 0.08
N THR A 124 28.36 15.16 -0.72
CA THR A 124 29.10 14.54 -1.82
C THR A 124 30.59 14.36 -1.52
N SER A 125 31.03 14.50 -0.27
CA SER A 125 32.45 14.37 0.11
C SER A 125 32.92 12.91 0.12
N GLY A 126 32.00 11.97 0.36
CA GLY A 126 32.26 10.54 0.34
C GLY A 126 32.27 9.92 -1.06
N ARG A 127 32.73 8.67 -1.16
CA ARG A 127 32.67 7.89 -2.41
C ARG A 127 31.23 7.66 -2.89
N VAL A 128 30.31 7.48 -1.95
CA VAL A 128 28.87 7.37 -2.18
C VAL A 128 28.22 8.59 -1.54
N PRO A 129 27.46 9.40 -2.30
CA PRO A 129 26.76 10.55 -1.74
C PRO A 129 25.73 10.13 -0.69
N ARG A 130 25.49 11.00 0.29
CA ARG A 130 24.53 10.73 1.38
C ARG A 130 23.49 11.85 1.50
N LEU A 131 22.22 11.48 1.47
CA LEU A 131 21.10 12.37 1.76
C LEU A 131 20.61 12.17 3.20
N SER A 132 20.65 13.19 4.04
CA SER A 132 20.13 13.12 5.41
C SER A 132 19.13 14.24 5.69
N GLY A 133 18.15 14.03 6.56
CA GLY A 133 17.24 15.11 6.94
C GLY A 133 15.85 14.69 7.39
N LYS A 134 14.88 15.58 7.16
CA LYS A 134 13.47 15.40 7.49
C LYS A 134 12.61 15.68 6.27
N LEU A 135 11.66 14.78 6.01
CA LEU A 135 10.59 14.96 5.05
C LEU A 135 9.27 15.07 5.82
N GLY A 136 8.54 16.15 5.61
CA GLY A 136 7.19 16.30 6.13
C GLY A 136 6.18 16.69 5.06
N GLY A 137 4.92 16.82 5.44
CA GLY A 137 3.88 17.27 4.52
C GLY A 137 2.48 17.06 5.04
N SER A 138 1.55 17.88 4.57
CA SER A 138 0.13 17.75 4.90
C SER A 138 -0.56 16.64 4.12
N ARG A 139 -0.02 16.28 2.95
CA ARG A 139 -0.58 15.20 2.11
C ARG A 139 0.46 14.61 1.17
N LEU A 140 0.49 13.28 1.11
CA LEU A 140 1.19 12.49 0.11
C LEU A 140 0.20 11.58 -0.62
N LEU A 141 0.14 11.64 -1.94
CA LEU A 141 -0.57 10.65 -2.75
C LEU A 141 0.44 9.62 -3.23
N LEU A 142 0.18 8.33 -2.95
CA LEU A 142 1.09 7.24 -3.31
C LEU A 142 1.36 7.17 -4.81
N ALA A 143 0.38 7.52 -5.64
CA ALA A 143 0.52 7.59 -7.09
C ALA A 143 1.54 8.64 -7.56
N ASP A 144 1.73 9.74 -6.80
CA ASP A 144 2.66 10.82 -7.17
C ASP A 144 4.13 10.40 -6.99
N LEU A 145 4.40 9.37 -6.17
CA LEU A 145 5.72 8.72 -6.08
C LEU A 145 6.06 7.91 -7.35
N GLY A 146 5.09 7.75 -8.25
CA GLY A 146 5.26 7.15 -9.56
C GLY A 146 5.92 5.76 -9.52
N PRO A 147 6.76 5.44 -10.51
CA PRO A 147 7.49 4.17 -10.58
C PRO A 147 8.28 3.75 -9.35
N ALA A 148 8.62 4.68 -8.43
CA ALA A 148 9.41 4.35 -7.25
C ALA A 148 8.71 3.36 -6.32
N VAL A 149 7.37 3.34 -6.33
CA VAL A 149 6.54 2.39 -5.59
C VAL A 149 5.93 1.30 -6.47
N GLY A 150 6.43 1.17 -7.71
CA GLY A 150 6.02 0.15 -8.68
C GLY A 150 4.76 0.51 -9.49
N THR A 151 4.11 1.65 -9.24
CA THR A 151 2.93 2.09 -10.01
C THR A 151 3.32 2.51 -11.43
N THR A 152 2.41 2.27 -12.38
CA THR A 152 2.63 2.68 -13.78
C THR A 152 2.31 4.16 -13.93
N ALA A 153 3.19 4.88 -14.63
CA ALA A 153 3.02 6.29 -14.99
C ALA A 153 1.79 6.58 -15.89
N ALA A 154 0.97 5.58 -16.23
CA ALA A 154 -0.23 5.73 -17.05
C ALA A 154 -1.31 6.61 -16.41
N GLU A 155 -1.23 6.88 -15.10
CA GLU A 155 -2.08 7.85 -14.40
C GLU A 155 -1.44 9.25 -14.27
N MET A 156 -0.20 9.44 -14.72
CA MET A 156 0.50 10.73 -14.69
C MET A 156 0.50 11.34 -16.09
N ALA A 157 -0.31 12.38 -16.30
CA ALA A 157 -0.22 13.20 -17.50
C ALA A 157 1.19 13.85 -17.58
N ASP A 158 1.82 13.73 -18.75
CA ASP A 158 3.02 14.44 -19.23
C ASP A 158 4.38 14.21 -18.53
N ALA A 159 4.89 12.97 -18.61
CA ALA A 159 6.33 12.72 -18.53
C ALA A 159 6.92 12.29 -19.90
N ALA A 160 7.68 13.18 -20.56
CA ALA A 160 8.46 12.95 -21.78
C ALA A 160 9.68 12.01 -21.59
N ALA A 161 9.42 10.82 -21.09
CA ALA A 161 10.14 9.63 -21.51
C ALA A 161 9.13 8.80 -22.34
N PRO A 162 9.54 8.09 -23.40
CA PRO A 162 8.63 7.14 -24.02
C PRO A 162 8.11 6.24 -22.90
N PRO A 163 6.79 6.07 -22.72
CA PRO A 163 6.26 5.20 -21.70
C PRO A 163 6.90 3.85 -21.95
N ALA A 164 7.76 3.40 -21.03
CA ALA A 164 8.17 2.01 -21.02
C ALA A 164 6.84 1.24 -20.90
N ALA A 165 6.43 0.66 -22.02
CA ALA A 165 5.11 0.11 -22.23
C ALA A 165 4.92 -1.16 -21.41
N ASN A 166 4.88 -1.03 -20.08
CA ASN A 166 4.32 -2.06 -19.23
C ASN A 166 2.83 -1.80 -19.16
N LYS A 167 2.13 -2.26 -20.20
CA LYS A 167 0.71 -2.58 -20.10
C LYS A 167 0.57 -3.46 -18.86
N GLN A 168 -0.20 -2.99 -17.86
CA GLN A 168 -0.71 -3.86 -16.81
C GLN A 168 -1.20 -5.13 -17.50
N VAL A 169 -0.68 -6.29 -17.09
CA VAL A 169 -1.06 -7.57 -17.70
C VAL A 169 -2.58 -7.67 -17.55
N LYS A 170 -3.29 -7.84 -18.67
CA LYS A 170 -4.76 -7.82 -18.67
C LYS A 170 -5.29 -8.83 -17.63
N GLY A 171 -6.08 -8.34 -16.68
CA GLY A 171 -6.63 -9.16 -15.58
C GLY A 171 -5.75 -9.29 -14.33
N LYS A 172 -4.60 -8.59 -14.27
CA LYS A 172 -3.75 -8.49 -13.08
C LYS A 172 -3.80 -7.09 -12.47
N VAL A 173 -3.89 -7.03 -11.14
CA VAL A 173 -3.91 -5.81 -10.34
C VAL A 173 -2.57 -5.53 -9.66
N LEU A 174 -1.69 -6.52 -9.49
CA LEU A 174 -0.41 -6.32 -8.82
C LEU A 174 0.62 -5.64 -9.73
N PRO A 175 1.40 -4.65 -9.23
CA PRO A 175 2.36 -3.93 -10.07
C PRO A 175 3.56 -4.79 -10.46
N SER A 176 3.78 -4.96 -11.77
CA SER A 176 4.83 -5.83 -12.34
C SER A 176 6.04 -5.06 -12.88
N ARG A 177 6.11 -3.74 -12.67
CA ARG A 177 7.25 -2.94 -13.11
C ARG A 177 8.50 -3.31 -12.30
N PRO A 178 9.64 -3.62 -12.96
CA PRO A 178 10.89 -3.84 -12.25
C PRO A 178 11.37 -2.60 -11.51
N PHE A 179 11.90 -2.79 -10.31
CA PHE A 179 12.58 -1.74 -9.54
C PHE A 179 13.92 -1.36 -10.19
N ASP A 180 14.33 -0.11 -9.97
CA ASP A 180 15.68 0.35 -10.33
C ASP A 180 16.64 0.11 -9.16
N PHE A 181 17.20 -1.10 -9.09
CA PHE A 181 18.20 -1.43 -8.07
C PHE A 181 19.52 -0.67 -8.24
N GLY A 182 19.79 -0.12 -9.44
CA GLY A 182 20.93 0.76 -9.66
C GLY A 182 20.78 2.05 -8.85
N ALA A 183 19.59 2.65 -8.89
CA ALA A 183 19.26 3.84 -8.11
C ALA A 183 19.43 3.63 -6.59
N LEU A 184 19.08 2.45 -6.07
CA LEU A 184 19.27 2.13 -4.64
C LEU A 184 20.74 2.09 -4.20
N ARG A 185 21.68 1.86 -5.12
CA ARG A 185 23.12 1.79 -4.82
C ARG A 185 23.88 3.08 -5.14
N ALA A 186 23.21 4.04 -5.76
CA ALA A 186 23.84 5.27 -6.22
C ALA A 186 24.02 6.31 -5.09
N MET A 187 23.23 6.22 -4.02
CA MET A 187 23.35 7.06 -2.83
C MET A 187 22.88 6.32 -1.58
N ASP A 188 23.35 6.81 -0.43
CA ASP A 188 22.82 6.45 0.88
C ASP A 188 21.82 7.50 1.36
N ALA A 189 20.90 7.12 2.25
CA ALA A 189 19.89 8.00 2.82
C ALA A 189 19.65 7.76 4.32
N ASN A 190 19.35 8.81 5.06
CA ASN A 190 18.91 8.76 6.45
C ASN A 190 17.88 9.89 6.69
N VAL A 191 16.59 9.58 6.52
CA VAL A 191 15.51 10.57 6.50
C VAL A 191 14.43 10.19 7.51
N LEU A 192 14.09 11.13 8.38
CA LEU A 192 12.90 11.02 9.22
C LEU A 192 11.69 11.52 8.43
N VAL A 193 10.65 10.70 8.32
CA VAL A 193 9.46 11.00 7.53
C VAL A 193 8.27 11.18 8.46
N HIS A 194 7.51 12.28 8.28
CA HIS A 194 6.25 12.53 8.99
C HIS A 194 5.23 13.18 8.05
N ILE A 195 4.23 12.42 7.62
CA ILE A 195 3.18 12.90 6.71
C ILE A 195 1.83 12.85 7.43
N ASP A 196 1.10 13.97 7.42
CA ASP A 196 -0.20 14.08 8.10
C ASP A 196 -1.26 13.17 7.46
N GLU A 197 -1.23 13.03 6.13
CA GLU A 197 -2.10 12.14 5.37
C GLU A 197 -1.34 11.46 4.22
N VAL A 198 -1.39 10.13 4.18
CA VAL A 198 -0.97 9.33 3.02
C VAL A 198 -2.19 8.71 2.37
N ASN A 199 -2.51 9.21 1.17
CA ASN A 199 -3.57 8.70 0.33
C ASN A 199 -3.03 7.55 -0.54
N LEU A 200 -3.69 6.39 -0.44
CA LEU A 200 -3.29 5.14 -1.09
C LEU A 200 -3.74 5.03 -2.56
N ASN A 201 -4.33 6.10 -3.12
CA ASN A 201 -4.89 6.15 -4.47
C ASN A 201 -5.96 5.08 -4.72
N THR A 202 -6.84 4.87 -3.74
CA THR A 202 -7.95 3.91 -3.84
C THR A 202 -9.16 4.45 -3.08
N SER A 203 -10.34 4.24 -3.64
CA SER A 203 -11.61 4.56 -2.97
C SER A 203 -12.01 3.49 -1.94
N TYR A 204 -11.39 2.31 -1.98
CA TYR A 204 -11.75 1.16 -1.15
C TYR A 204 -11.09 1.17 0.23
N LEU A 205 -10.00 1.94 0.42
CA LEU A 205 -9.26 1.98 1.67
C LEU A 205 -9.25 3.37 2.31
N GLU A 206 -9.34 3.40 3.64
CA GLU A 206 -9.08 4.63 4.42
C GLU A 206 -7.59 5.04 4.29
N PRO A 207 -7.28 6.34 4.14
CA PRO A 207 -5.91 6.85 4.18
C PRO A 207 -5.17 6.50 5.48
N LEU A 208 -3.84 6.70 5.47
CA LEU A 208 -3.02 6.67 6.68
C LEU A 208 -2.87 8.09 7.23
N GLN A 209 -3.24 8.34 8.48
CA GLN A 209 -3.28 9.67 9.08
C GLN A 209 -2.98 9.67 10.59
N PRO A 210 -1.78 10.05 11.05
CA PRO A 210 -0.56 10.33 10.28
C PRO A 210 0.24 9.05 9.96
N LEU A 211 1.28 9.20 9.12
CA LEU A 211 2.37 8.23 8.93
C LEU A 211 3.69 8.84 9.42
N SER A 212 4.39 8.14 10.31
CA SER A 212 5.78 8.43 10.70
C SER A 212 6.66 7.21 10.50
N LEU A 213 7.89 7.41 10.02
CA LEU A 213 8.89 6.35 9.88
C LEU A 213 10.31 6.91 9.80
N HIS A 214 11.30 6.05 10.01
CA HIS A 214 12.70 6.32 9.72
C HIS A 214 13.12 5.56 8.45
N LEU A 215 13.46 6.31 7.39
CA LEU A 215 13.96 5.78 6.14
C LEU A 215 15.49 5.76 6.16
N GLN A 216 16.07 4.58 5.99
CA GLN A 216 17.50 4.39 5.86
C GLN A 216 17.81 3.65 4.57
N LEU A 217 18.71 4.17 3.76
CA LEU A 217 19.29 3.49 2.60
C LEU A 217 20.79 3.41 2.82
N ALA A 218 21.33 2.21 2.92
CA ALA A 218 22.75 1.99 3.12
C ALA A 218 23.25 0.90 2.18
N GLY A 219 24.11 1.25 1.24
CA GLY A 219 24.75 0.30 0.33
C GLY A 219 23.77 -0.55 -0.48
N GLY A 220 22.62 0.00 -0.87
CA GLY A 220 21.57 -0.72 -1.61
C GLY A 220 20.52 -1.44 -0.75
N VAL A 221 20.58 -1.31 0.58
CA VAL A 221 19.55 -1.85 1.49
C VAL A 221 18.67 -0.72 2.01
N LEU A 222 17.40 -0.71 1.59
CA LEU A 222 16.38 0.23 2.05
C LEU A 222 15.67 -0.37 3.27
N THR A 223 15.64 0.35 4.39
CA THR A 223 14.92 0.01 5.62
C THR A 223 13.98 1.13 5.97
N LEU A 224 12.73 0.78 6.27
CA LEU A 224 11.71 1.65 6.84
C LEU A 224 11.45 1.14 8.26
N SER A 225 12.14 1.72 9.25
CA SER A 225 12.01 1.37 10.67
C SER A 225 11.12 2.37 11.40
N ASP A 226 10.77 2.05 12.66
CA ASP A 226 9.93 2.88 13.52
C ASP A 226 8.62 3.31 12.84
N LEU A 227 8.11 2.46 11.95
CA LEU A 227 6.90 2.76 11.20
C LEU A 227 5.76 2.82 12.19
N VAL A 228 5.06 3.95 12.20
CA VAL A 228 3.81 4.16 12.91
C VAL A 228 2.84 4.87 11.97
N ALA A 229 1.79 4.18 11.59
CA ALA A 229 0.69 4.72 10.81
C ALA A 229 -0.61 4.57 11.60
N ARG A 230 -1.52 5.53 11.48
CA ARG A 230 -2.89 5.38 11.98
C ARG A 230 -3.85 5.27 10.82
N THR A 231 -4.83 4.39 10.92
CA THR A 231 -5.89 4.25 9.91
C THR A 231 -7.12 3.64 10.56
N ALA A 232 -8.30 4.07 10.12
CA ALA A 232 -9.57 3.56 10.63
C ALA A 232 -9.64 3.51 12.17
N GLN A 233 -9.20 4.60 12.83
CA GLN A 233 -9.06 4.79 14.29
C GLN A 233 -7.99 3.92 14.98
N GLY A 234 -7.50 2.86 14.34
CA GLY A 234 -6.44 2.00 14.84
C GLY A 234 -5.03 2.47 14.47
N GLN A 235 -4.07 1.60 14.71
CA GLN A 235 -2.65 1.83 14.47
C GLN A 235 -2.02 0.62 13.77
N VAL A 236 -1.10 0.88 12.85
CA VAL A 236 -0.18 -0.09 12.25
C VAL A 236 1.24 0.32 12.61
N ARG A 237 2.05 -0.62 13.06
CA ARG A 237 3.44 -0.39 13.47
C ARG A 237 4.36 -1.49 12.99
N GLY A 238 5.65 -1.19 12.83
CA GLY A 238 6.64 -2.21 12.54
C GLY A 238 7.77 -1.73 11.65
N GLN A 239 8.24 -2.63 10.78
CA GLN A 239 9.34 -2.36 9.86
C GLN A 239 9.21 -3.10 8.54
N VAL A 240 9.78 -2.51 7.49
CA VAL A 240 9.88 -3.08 6.15
C VAL A 240 11.30 -2.89 5.64
N ALA A 241 11.88 -3.90 5.00
CA ALA A 241 13.19 -3.76 4.37
C ALA A 241 13.22 -4.37 2.96
N LEU A 242 14.01 -3.77 2.08
CA LEU A 242 14.28 -4.19 0.71
C LEU A 242 15.80 -4.16 0.47
N ASP A 243 16.40 -5.34 0.31
CA ASP A 243 17.79 -5.52 -0.08
C ASP A 243 17.91 -5.61 -1.60
N GLY A 244 18.36 -4.52 -2.22
CA GLY A 244 18.55 -4.40 -3.66
C GLY A 244 19.99 -4.64 -4.12
N ARG A 245 20.84 -5.30 -3.33
CA ARG A 245 22.25 -5.53 -3.71
C ARG A 245 22.41 -6.51 -4.88
N ASN A 246 21.45 -7.42 -5.05
CA ASN A 246 21.43 -8.44 -6.10
C ASN A 246 20.40 -8.12 -7.19
N PRO A 247 20.47 -8.78 -8.37
CA PRO A 247 19.47 -8.64 -9.43
C PRO A 247 18.05 -9.07 -9.04
N THR A 248 17.91 -9.82 -7.95
CA THR A 248 16.62 -10.19 -7.33
C THR A 248 16.67 -9.64 -5.91
N ALA A 249 15.76 -8.71 -5.59
CA ALA A 249 15.75 -8.11 -4.27
C ALA A 249 15.15 -9.06 -3.24
N LEU A 250 15.63 -8.97 -2.00
CA LEU A 250 15.02 -9.63 -0.84
C LEU A 250 14.17 -8.61 -0.09
N TRP A 251 12.94 -8.98 0.21
CA TRP A 251 12.00 -8.13 0.95
C TRP A 251 11.61 -8.81 2.25
N THR A 252 11.55 -8.05 3.33
CA THR A 252 11.09 -8.54 4.64
C THR A 252 10.16 -7.52 5.29
N THR A 253 9.24 -8.02 6.09
CA THR A 253 8.31 -7.20 6.86
C THR A 253 8.02 -7.85 8.21
N ASP A 254 7.92 -7.02 9.25
CA ASP A 254 7.36 -7.38 10.56
C ASP A 254 6.40 -6.25 10.94
N LEU A 255 5.11 -6.50 10.79
CA LEU A 255 4.05 -5.53 11.01
C LEU A 255 3.10 -6.02 12.08
N ARG A 256 2.59 -5.08 12.86
CA ARG A 256 1.52 -5.28 13.84
C ARG A 256 0.44 -4.24 13.63
N TRP A 257 -0.81 -4.64 13.78
CA TRP A 257 -1.94 -3.72 13.79
C TRP A 257 -2.78 -3.92 15.04
N ASP A 258 -3.26 -2.81 15.58
CA ASP A 258 -4.02 -2.76 16.81
C ASP A 258 -5.26 -1.86 16.59
N ALA A 259 -6.43 -2.38 16.93
CA ALA A 259 -7.71 -1.66 16.92
C ALA A 259 -8.13 -1.04 15.57
N VAL A 260 -7.71 -1.62 14.43
CA VAL A 260 -8.10 -1.11 13.10
C VAL A 260 -9.55 -1.47 12.82
N ARG A 261 -10.44 -0.48 12.68
CA ARG A 261 -11.87 -0.74 12.45
C ARG A 261 -12.14 -1.18 11.02
N LEU A 262 -12.59 -2.41 10.84
CA LEU A 262 -12.74 -3.05 9.54
C LEU A 262 -13.72 -2.30 8.62
N GLU A 263 -14.87 -1.90 9.16
CA GLU A 263 -15.93 -1.18 8.45
C GLU A 263 -15.54 0.23 8.03
N ARG A 264 -14.49 0.80 8.64
CA ARG A 264 -13.92 2.07 8.24
C ARG A 264 -12.74 1.90 7.29
N TRP A 265 -11.94 0.87 7.54
CA TRP A 265 -10.76 0.57 6.73
C TRP A 265 -11.16 0.13 5.33
N LEU A 266 -12.16 -0.75 5.21
CA LEU A 266 -12.74 -1.20 3.94
C LEU A 266 -14.01 -0.40 3.64
N LYS A 267 -13.92 0.53 2.70
CA LYS A 267 -15.04 1.40 2.27
C LYS A 267 -15.94 0.68 1.27
N PHE A 268 -16.72 -0.28 1.77
CA PHE A 268 -17.79 -0.91 1.01
C PHE A 268 -19.13 -0.25 1.33
N ASN A 269 -19.59 0.64 0.44
CA ASN A 269 -20.92 1.22 0.57
C ASN A 269 -21.97 0.19 0.16
N ARG A 270 -22.88 -0.14 1.07
CA ARG A 270 -24.04 -0.97 0.75
C ARG A 270 -25.20 -0.11 0.24
N PRO A 271 -26.05 -0.63 -0.66
CA PRO A 271 -27.26 0.05 -1.08
C PRO A 271 -28.13 0.48 0.10
N ASN A 272 -28.85 1.59 -0.05
CA ASN A 272 -29.84 2.09 0.92
C ASN A 272 -29.31 2.33 2.35
N GLY A 273 -27.99 2.45 2.52
CA GLY A 273 -27.38 2.68 3.84
C GLY A 273 -27.38 1.46 4.77
N ALA A 274 -27.50 0.24 4.21
CA ALA A 274 -27.46 -0.99 5.00
C ALA A 274 -26.16 -1.10 5.84
N PRO A 275 -26.21 -1.72 7.04
CA PRO A 275 -25.05 -1.86 7.93
C PRO A 275 -23.92 -2.63 7.26
N PRO A 276 -22.64 -2.42 7.61
CA PRO A 276 -21.52 -3.14 6.99
C PRO A 276 -21.66 -4.68 7.11
N TYR A 277 -21.22 -5.42 6.09
CA TYR A 277 -21.29 -6.90 6.11
C TYR A 277 -20.52 -7.51 7.27
N VAL A 278 -19.37 -6.93 7.59
CA VAL A 278 -18.55 -7.28 8.75
C VAL A 278 -18.06 -5.98 9.37
N SER A 279 -18.17 -5.88 10.68
CA SER A 279 -17.64 -4.77 11.47
C SER A 279 -16.77 -5.29 12.62
N GLY A 280 -15.96 -4.41 13.19
CA GLY A 280 -15.19 -4.69 14.40
C GLY A 280 -13.74 -4.23 14.30
N GLN A 281 -13.00 -4.49 15.37
CA GLN A 281 -11.62 -4.05 15.52
C GLN A 281 -10.65 -5.19 15.23
N LEU A 282 -9.80 -5.01 14.22
CA LEU A 282 -8.74 -5.94 13.87
C LEU A 282 -7.50 -5.75 14.76
N TYR A 283 -6.96 -6.87 15.22
CA TYR A 283 -5.68 -6.95 15.92
C TYR A 283 -4.87 -8.10 15.34
N GLY A 284 -3.58 -7.90 15.10
CA GLY A 284 -2.79 -8.95 14.50
C GLY A 284 -1.37 -8.54 14.14
N GLU A 285 -0.69 -9.47 13.49
CA GLU A 285 0.67 -9.30 13.03
C GLU A 285 0.96 -10.10 11.76
N ALA A 286 1.96 -9.65 11.01
CA ALA A 286 2.46 -10.33 9.83
C ALA A 286 4.00 -10.30 9.82
N LYS A 287 4.59 -11.49 9.68
CA LYS A 287 6.03 -11.66 9.48
C LYS A 287 6.22 -12.40 8.17
N LEU A 288 6.66 -11.68 7.15
CA LEU A 288 6.75 -12.20 5.79
C LEU A 288 8.10 -11.85 5.17
N ALA A 289 8.59 -12.75 4.33
CA ALA A 289 9.75 -12.54 3.48
C ALA A 289 9.40 -12.92 2.05
N GLY A 290 9.97 -12.21 1.07
CA GLY A 290 9.78 -12.47 -0.35
C GLY A 290 11.01 -12.07 -1.14
N GLN A 291 11.00 -12.40 -2.42
CA GLN A 291 12.06 -12.05 -3.35
C GLN A 291 11.52 -11.74 -4.74
N GLY A 292 12.10 -10.77 -5.43
CA GLY A 292 11.64 -10.43 -6.77
C GLY A 292 12.27 -9.18 -7.33
N ARG A 293 11.99 -8.93 -8.61
CA ARG A 293 12.43 -7.74 -9.34
C ARG A 293 11.37 -6.65 -9.35
N SER A 294 10.12 -6.99 -9.00
CA SER A 294 8.95 -6.11 -8.97
C SER A 294 8.08 -6.40 -7.74
N THR A 295 7.12 -5.52 -7.44
CA THR A 295 6.14 -5.74 -6.38
C THR A 295 5.40 -7.07 -6.57
N ALA A 296 4.92 -7.35 -7.79
CA ALA A 296 4.22 -8.60 -8.12
C ALA A 296 5.09 -9.83 -7.88
N GLU A 297 6.38 -9.82 -8.28
CA GLU A 297 7.29 -10.95 -8.06
C GLU A 297 7.61 -11.18 -6.57
N ILE A 298 7.81 -10.11 -5.80
CA ILE A 298 8.01 -10.20 -4.34
C ILE A 298 6.77 -10.81 -3.69
N LEU A 299 5.58 -10.33 -4.06
CA LEU A 299 4.31 -10.85 -3.54
C LEU A 299 4.08 -12.31 -3.96
N ALA A 300 4.45 -12.68 -5.18
CA ALA A 300 4.36 -14.02 -5.74
C ALA A 300 5.28 -15.05 -5.06
N SER A 301 6.30 -14.62 -4.32
CA SER A 301 7.26 -15.50 -3.64
C SER A 301 7.17 -15.47 -2.12
N LEU A 302 6.16 -14.79 -1.57
CA LEU A 302 6.03 -14.60 -0.12
C LEU A 302 6.02 -15.91 0.66
N GLN A 303 6.72 -15.87 1.79
CA GLN A 303 6.83 -16.93 2.78
C GLN A 303 6.68 -16.31 4.17
N GLY A 304 6.03 -17.03 5.08
CA GLY A 304 5.88 -16.61 6.47
C GLY A 304 4.45 -16.75 6.99
N THR A 305 4.09 -15.93 7.97
CA THR A 305 2.81 -16.06 8.69
C THR A 305 2.13 -14.71 8.86
N ALA A 306 0.81 -14.71 8.80
CA ALA A 306 -0.01 -13.57 9.18
C ALA A 306 -1.15 -14.06 10.08
N ARG A 307 -1.38 -13.38 11.20
CA ARG A 307 -2.47 -13.70 12.11
C ARG A 307 -3.28 -12.45 12.39
N THR A 308 -4.59 -12.55 12.31
CA THR A 308 -5.51 -11.47 12.71
C THR A 308 -6.65 -12.02 13.53
N THR A 309 -7.17 -11.18 14.42
CA THR A 309 -8.36 -11.42 15.23
C THR A 309 -9.28 -10.21 15.11
N LEU A 310 -10.59 -10.46 15.11
CA LEU A 310 -11.61 -9.41 15.09
C LEU A 310 -12.32 -9.40 16.45
N ARG A 311 -12.33 -8.23 17.10
CA ARG A 311 -12.97 -8.00 18.41
C ARG A 311 -14.12 -7.03 18.29
N ASN A 312 -15.10 -7.17 19.18
CA ASN A 312 -16.28 -6.30 19.25
C ASN A 312 -16.96 -6.15 17.88
N GLY A 313 -17.03 -7.26 17.14
CA GLY A 313 -17.46 -7.26 15.74
C GLY A 313 -18.90 -7.73 15.57
N THR A 314 -19.48 -7.36 14.44
CA THR A 314 -20.75 -7.91 13.98
C THR A 314 -20.64 -8.43 12.55
N VAL A 315 -21.49 -9.38 12.20
CA VAL A 315 -21.64 -9.86 10.82
C VAL A 315 -23.11 -9.73 10.42
N SER A 316 -23.36 -9.20 9.24
CA SER A 316 -24.70 -9.11 8.65
C SER A 316 -25.31 -10.50 8.44
N HIS A 317 -26.60 -10.66 8.79
CA HIS A 317 -27.37 -11.86 8.46
C HIS A 317 -27.38 -12.16 6.95
N LEU A 318 -27.25 -11.11 6.12
CA LEU A 318 -27.37 -11.17 4.65
C LEU A 318 -26.03 -11.06 3.92
N GLY A 319 -25.00 -11.76 4.39
CA GLY A 319 -23.67 -11.81 3.74
C GLY A 319 -23.61 -12.43 2.33
N VAL A 320 -24.76 -12.60 1.65
CA VAL A 320 -24.90 -13.33 0.38
C VAL A 320 -25.15 -12.40 -0.82
N GLU A 321 -25.31 -11.09 -0.63
CA GLU A 321 -25.50 -10.13 -1.73
C GLU A 321 -24.22 -9.81 -2.52
N LEU A 322 -23.04 -10.26 -2.05
CA LEU A 322 -21.72 -9.92 -2.61
C LEU A 322 -21.42 -10.50 -4.02
N GLY A 323 -22.38 -11.21 -4.65
CA GLY A 323 -22.18 -11.88 -5.94
C GLY A 323 -23.38 -11.84 -6.91
N GLY A 324 -24.36 -10.96 -6.72
CA GLY A 324 -25.58 -10.97 -7.56
C GLY A 324 -26.45 -12.20 -7.33
N LEU A 325 -26.34 -12.81 -6.15
CA LEU A 325 -27.11 -13.96 -5.75
C LEU A 325 -28.52 -13.49 -5.32
N ASP A 326 -29.44 -13.34 -6.27
CA ASP A 326 -30.89 -13.20 -6.04
C ASP A 326 -31.51 -14.51 -5.52
N ILE A 327 -30.84 -15.20 -4.58
CA ILE A 327 -31.28 -16.48 -4.01
C ILE A 327 -32.61 -16.32 -3.28
N ALA A 328 -32.83 -15.18 -2.63
CA ALA A 328 -34.07 -14.89 -1.90
C ALA A 328 -35.28 -14.82 -2.83
N GLN A 329 -35.14 -14.22 -4.01
CA GLN A 329 -36.22 -14.09 -5.00
C GLN A 329 -36.49 -15.40 -5.77
N GLY A 330 -35.47 -16.24 -5.98
CA GLY A 330 -35.64 -17.56 -6.61
C GLY A 330 -36.28 -18.64 -5.73
N LEU A 331 -36.22 -18.50 -4.39
CA LEU A 331 -36.68 -19.52 -3.44
C LEU A 331 -37.91 -19.11 -2.60
N GLY A 332 -38.45 -17.90 -2.79
CA GLY A 332 -39.65 -17.44 -2.09
C GLY A 332 -39.50 -17.33 -0.57
N MET A 333 -38.27 -17.13 -0.06
CA MET A 333 -38.01 -17.08 1.37
C MET A 333 -38.47 -15.73 1.96
N LEU A 334 -39.21 -15.77 3.08
CA LEU A 334 -39.51 -14.59 3.90
C LEU A 334 -38.19 -14.02 4.46
N VAL A 335 -37.69 -12.95 3.85
CA VAL A 335 -36.49 -12.24 4.34
C VAL A 335 -36.87 -11.47 5.61
N LYS A 336 -36.57 -12.05 6.77
CA LYS A 336 -36.48 -11.27 8.01
C LYS A 336 -35.27 -10.32 7.88
N GLY A 337 -35.40 -9.08 8.35
CA GLY A 337 -34.45 -7.98 8.08
C GLY A 337 -32.97 -8.30 8.31
N ASP A 338 -32.09 -7.47 7.74
CA ASP A 338 -30.64 -7.62 7.83
C ASP A 338 -30.09 -7.14 9.18
N ASP A 339 -30.34 -7.94 10.21
CA ASP A 339 -29.86 -7.68 11.56
C ASP A 339 -28.34 -7.96 11.66
N SER A 340 -27.66 -7.23 12.54
CA SER A 340 -26.23 -7.42 12.81
C SER A 340 -26.03 -8.46 13.91
N LEU A 341 -25.42 -9.60 13.57
CA LEU A 341 -25.10 -10.67 14.52
C LEU A 341 -23.80 -10.39 15.27
N PRO A 342 -23.80 -10.43 16.62
CA PRO A 342 -22.57 -10.33 17.39
C PRO A 342 -21.58 -11.47 17.09
N VAL A 343 -20.33 -11.12 16.85
CA VAL A 343 -19.21 -12.05 16.73
C VAL A 343 -18.64 -12.32 18.12
N ARG A 344 -18.70 -13.58 18.60
CA ARG A 344 -18.00 -13.98 19.84
C ARG A 344 -16.50 -14.12 19.63
N CYS A 345 -16.13 -14.69 18.49
CA CYS A 345 -14.75 -14.99 18.18
C CYS A 345 -14.54 -14.98 16.67
N ALA A 346 -13.48 -14.31 16.21
CA ALA A 346 -13.09 -14.35 14.80
C ALA A 346 -11.57 -14.29 14.70
N VAL A 347 -11.00 -15.30 14.04
CA VAL A 347 -9.56 -15.53 13.95
C VAL A 347 -9.22 -15.97 12.53
N ALA A 348 -8.14 -15.44 11.99
CA ALA A 348 -7.45 -16.00 10.83
C ALA A 348 -5.96 -16.15 11.14
N ASP A 349 -5.44 -17.37 11.03
CA ASP A 349 -4.02 -17.73 11.09
C ASP A 349 -3.64 -18.29 9.73
N LEU A 350 -2.83 -17.52 9.00
CA LEU A 350 -2.49 -17.76 7.61
C LEU A 350 -1.00 -18.06 7.48
N VAL A 351 -0.66 -19.00 6.61
CA VAL A 351 0.71 -19.25 6.18
C VAL A 351 0.84 -18.94 4.71
N ALA A 352 1.85 -18.15 4.37
CA ALA A 352 2.29 -17.93 3.00
C ALA A 352 3.38 -18.94 2.64
N LYS A 353 3.25 -19.59 1.50
CA LYS A 353 4.31 -20.41 0.87
C LYS A 353 4.33 -20.12 -0.63
N GLY A 354 5.42 -19.56 -1.13
CA GLY A 354 5.56 -19.20 -2.54
C GLY A 354 4.41 -18.32 -3.03
N GLY A 355 4.10 -17.26 -2.28
CA GLY A 355 3.02 -16.32 -2.60
C GLY A 355 1.60 -16.85 -2.42
N THR A 356 1.43 -18.12 -2.03
CA THR A 356 0.11 -18.71 -1.75
C THR A 356 -0.18 -18.70 -0.25
N PHE A 357 -1.21 -17.96 0.14
CA PHE A 357 -1.77 -17.94 1.49
C PHE A 357 -2.75 -19.10 1.66
N ARG A 358 -2.58 -19.85 2.75
CA ARG A 358 -3.54 -20.87 3.20
C ARG A 358 -3.87 -20.66 4.67
N PRO A 359 -5.16 -20.73 5.06
CA PRO A 359 -5.54 -20.71 6.46
C PRO A 359 -5.10 -22.01 7.14
N LYS A 360 -4.35 -21.91 8.23
CA LYS A 360 -4.27 -22.98 9.24
C LYS A 360 -5.60 -23.07 9.98
N VAL A 361 -6.14 -21.90 10.32
CA VAL A 361 -7.47 -21.71 10.88
C VAL A 361 -7.99 -20.38 10.36
N MET A 362 -9.21 -20.36 9.84
CA MET A 362 -9.96 -19.14 9.59
C MET A 362 -11.40 -19.42 9.98
N VAL A 363 -11.87 -18.78 11.04
CA VAL A 363 -13.17 -19.05 11.64
C VAL A 363 -13.80 -17.76 12.15
N VAL A 364 -15.11 -17.66 11.99
CA VAL A 364 -15.96 -16.62 12.58
C VAL A 364 -17.09 -17.32 13.32
N ASP A 365 -17.16 -17.11 14.63
CA ASP A 365 -18.15 -17.68 15.52
C ASP A 365 -19.11 -16.59 16.00
N THR A 366 -20.37 -16.69 15.61
CA THR A 366 -21.47 -15.80 16.01
C THR A 366 -22.39 -16.49 17.01
N THR A 367 -23.43 -15.79 17.48
CA THR A 367 -24.47 -16.38 18.33
C THR A 367 -25.14 -17.58 17.66
N ASP A 368 -25.37 -17.50 16.35
CA ASP A 368 -26.26 -18.40 15.61
C ASP A 368 -25.50 -19.49 14.85
N SER A 369 -24.26 -19.21 14.42
CA SER A 369 -23.48 -20.18 13.63
C SER A 369 -21.98 -20.00 13.80
N ALA A 370 -21.21 -20.99 13.33
CA ALA A 370 -19.77 -20.91 13.14
C ALA A 370 -19.45 -21.05 11.65
N VAL A 371 -18.71 -20.10 11.10
CA VAL A 371 -18.28 -20.07 9.69
C VAL A 371 -16.80 -20.43 9.62
N TRP A 372 -16.49 -21.52 8.94
CA TRP A 372 -15.13 -22.00 8.70
C TRP A 372 -14.71 -21.72 7.28
N VAL A 373 -13.51 -21.18 7.07
CA VAL A 373 -13.00 -20.89 5.73
C VAL A 373 -11.75 -21.71 5.45
N ASP A 374 -11.76 -22.44 4.34
CA ASP A 374 -10.61 -23.14 3.79
C ASP A 374 -10.33 -22.72 2.33
N GLY A 375 -9.33 -23.37 1.72
CA GLY A 375 -8.88 -23.09 0.37
C GLY A 375 -7.55 -22.32 0.34
N SER A 376 -7.37 -21.46 -0.66
CA SER A 376 -6.15 -20.68 -0.83
C SER A 376 -6.36 -19.36 -1.59
N LEU A 377 -5.45 -18.43 -1.35
CA LEU A 377 -5.32 -17.20 -2.11
C LEU A 377 -3.88 -17.11 -2.64
N SER A 378 -3.71 -16.93 -3.94
CA SER A 378 -2.39 -16.90 -4.59
C SER A 378 -2.08 -15.50 -5.10
N LEU A 379 -1.02 -14.89 -4.58
CA LEU A 379 -0.49 -13.62 -5.10
C LEU A 379 0.32 -13.81 -6.38
N ALA A 380 0.78 -15.03 -6.68
CA ALA A 380 1.50 -15.33 -7.91
C ALA A 380 0.59 -15.34 -9.14
N THR A 381 -0.59 -15.95 -8.98
CA THR A 381 -1.61 -16.08 -10.03
C THR A 381 -2.74 -15.05 -9.87
N GLU A 382 -2.74 -14.28 -8.78
CA GLU A 382 -3.81 -13.36 -8.39
C GLU A 382 -5.19 -14.04 -8.34
N ALA A 383 -5.19 -15.30 -7.90
CA ALA A 383 -6.36 -16.16 -7.87
C ALA A 383 -6.87 -16.33 -6.44
N ILE A 384 -8.19 -16.39 -6.31
CA ILE A 384 -8.89 -16.71 -5.07
C ILE A 384 -9.58 -18.05 -5.29
N ASP A 385 -9.46 -18.96 -4.34
CA ASP A 385 -10.25 -20.18 -4.26
C ASP A 385 -10.49 -20.48 -2.77
N LEU A 386 -11.47 -19.79 -2.20
CA LEU A 386 -11.85 -19.91 -0.80
C LEU A 386 -13.22 -20.54 -0.70
N ARG A 387 -13.42 -21.33 0.35
CA ARG A 387 -14.69 -22.00 0.63
C ARG A 387 -15.08 -21.78 2.08
N ALA A 388 -16.22 -21.16 2.29
CA ALA A 388 -16.80 -20.89 3.60
C ALA A 388 -17.94 -21.87 3.90
N VAL A 389 -17.80 -22.60 5.00
CA VAL A 389 -18.77 -23.59 5.49
C VAL A 389 -19.44 -23.05 6.74
N VAL A 390 -20.76 -22.90 6.70
CA VAL A 390 -21.56 -22.41 7.82
C VAL A 390 -22.13 -23.60 8.61
N VAL A 391 -21.87 -23.63 9.91
CA VAL A 391 -22.37 -24.64 10.86
C VAL A 391 -23.33 -23.96 11.84
N PRO A 392 -24.66 -24.14 11.70
CA PRO A 392 -25.64 -23.52 12.58
C PRO A 392 -25.71 -24.20 13.95
N LYS A 393 -25.98 -23.42 15.00
CA LYS A 393 -26.05 -23.90 16.39
C LYS A 393 -27.45 -24.38 16.79
N ASP A 394 -28.49 -23.86 16.15
CA ASP A 394 -29.89 -24.12 16.44
C ASP A 394 -30.72 -24.36 15.16
N PHE A 395 -31.98 -24.74 15.37
CA PHE A 395 -32.91 -25.06 14.30
C PHE A 395 -33.09 -23.88 13.35
N SER A 396 -32.90 -24.13 12.05
CA SER A 396 -33.09 -23.12 11.01
C SER A 396 -34.02 -23.67 9.92
N PRO A 397 -35.25 -23.13 9.78
CA PRO A 397 -36.15 -23.55 8.72
C PRO A 397 -35.63 -23.04 7.37
N LEU A 398 -35.59 -23.92 6.36
CA LEU A 398 -35.29 -23.58 4.95
C LEU A 398 -33.84 -23.14 4.68
N THR A 399 -32.84 -23.89 5.16
CA THR A 399 -31.43 -23.55 4.88
C THR A 399 -30.86 -24.30 3.67
N ALA A 400 -30.18 -23.56 2.81
CA ALA A 400 -29.41 -24.12 1.71
C ALA A 400 -28.29 -25.06 2.20
N ARG A 401 -27.75 -24.92 3.42
CA ARG A 401 -26.55 -25.60 3.96
C ARG A 401 -25.46 -25.82 2.91
N THR A 402 -25.21 -24.80 2.12
CA THR A 402 -24.33 -24.94 0.97
C THR A 402 -23.11 -24.08 1.19
N PRO A 403 -21.90 -24.65 1.10
CA PRO A 403 -20.68 -23.87 1.20
C PRO A 403 -20.71 -22.71 0.20
N ILE A 404 -20.30 -21.54 0.68
CA ILE A 404 -20.09 -20.36 -0.16
C ILE A 404 -18.69 -20.49 -0.73
N LYS A 405 -18.55 -20.34 -2.05
CA LYS A 405 -17.27 -20.32 -2.75
C LYS A 405 -16.96 -18.89 -3.17
N VAL A 406 -15.72 -18.47 -2.94
CA VAL A 406 -15.16 -17.24 -3.49
C VAL A 406 -14.04 -17.66 -4.44
N GLN A 407 -14.27 -17.54 -5.73
CA GLN A 407 -13.38 -18.02 -6.78
C GLN A 407 -13.03 -16.92 -7.78
N GLY A 408 -12.09 -17.17 -8.70
CA GLY A 408 -11.74 -16.23 -9.77
C GLY A 408 -10.44 -15.47 -9.49
N THR A 409 -10.32 -14.26 -10.02
CA THR A 409 -9.11 -13.43 -9.90
C THR A 409 -9.36 -12.20 -9.03
N PHE A 410 -8.30 -11.53 -8.57
CA PHE A 410 -8.44 -10.30 -7.78
C PHE A 410 -9.20 -9.19 -8.53
N SER A 411 -9.08 -9.16 -9.86
CA SER A 411 -9.81 -8.19 -10.69
C SER A 411 -11.28 -8.57 -10.92
N ASN A 412 -11.65 -9.83 -10.74
CA ASN A 412 -12.99 -10.34 -11.00
C ASN A 412 -13.30 -11.54 -10.09
N PRO A 413 -13.51 -11.32 -8.78
CA PRO A 413 -13.93 -12.36 -7.86
C PRO A 413 -15.38 -12.76 -8.12
N ASP A 414 -15.67 -14.05 -8.10
CA ASP A 414 -16.99 -14.65 -8.17
C ASP A 414 -17.38 -15.20 -6.79
N VAL A 415 -18.58 -14.88 -6.33
CA VAL A 415 -19.15 -15.42 -5.10
C VAL A 415 -20.35 -16.28 -5.47
N SER A 416 -20.27 -17.57 -5.21
CA SER A 416 -21.30 -18.53 -5.59
C SER A 416 -21.56 -19.58 -4.51
N LEU A 417 -22.72 -20.24 -4.59
CA LEU A 417 -23.03 -21.40 -3.76
C LEU A 417 -22.57 -22.70 -4.43
N GLU A 418 -22.06 -23.64 -3.65
CA GLU A 418 -21.71 -24.97 -4.15
C GLU A 418 -22.95 -25.74 -4.68
N LYS A 419 -22.98 -26.00 -5.98
CA LYS A 419 -24.19 -26.54 -6.64
C LYS A 419 -24.50 -27.99 -6.26
N THR A 420 -23.51 -28.78 -5.86
CA THR A 420 -23.68 -30.23 -5.64
C THR A 420 -24.58 -30.58 -4.44
N PRO A 421 -24.39 -30.01 -3.23
CA PRO A 421 -25.33 -30.22 -2.13
C PRO A 421 -26.75 -29.75 -2.45
N LEU A 422 -26.89 -28.61 -3.15
CA LEU A 422 -28.19 -28.08 -3.58
C LEU A 422 -28.92 -29.03 -4.53
N ALA A 423 -28.23 -29.55 -5.54
CA ALA A 423 -28.81 -30.48 -6.51
C ALA A 423 -29.29 -31.78 -5.83
N LYS A 424 -28.53 -32.31 -4.87
CA LYS A 424 -28.92 -33.49 -4.09
C LYS A 424 -30.19 -33.23 -3.27
N LYS A 425 -30.27 -32.07 -2.60
CA LYS A 425 -31.47 -31.67 -1.85
C LYS A 425 -32.68 -31.53 -2.77
N ALA A 426 -32.54 -30.86 -3.91
CA ALA A 426 -33.61 -30.70 -4.88
C ALA A 426 -34.11 -32.06 -5.41
N ALA A 427 -33.19 -32.98 -5.76
CA ALA A 427 -33.56 -34.33 -6.18
C ALA A 427 -34.30 -35.11 -5.08
N ALA A 428 -33.82 -35.04 -3.83
CA ALA A 428 -34.51 -35.66 -2.69
C ALA A 428 -35.89 -35.06 -2.44
N SER A 429 -36.04 -33.73 -2.57
CA SER A 429 -37.33 -33.04 -2.46
C SER A 429 -38.32 -33.50 -3.52
N LEU A 430 -37.88 -33.64 -4.78
CA LEU A 430 -38.72 -34.16 -5.87
C LEU A 430 -39.19 -35.59 -5.57
N LEU A 431 -38.28 -36.46 -5.11
CA LEU A 431 -38.63 -37.84 -4.73
C LEU A 431 -39.63 -37.88 -3.57
N LEU A 432 -39.44 -37.06 -2.53
CA LEU A 432 -40.34 -37.01 -1.38
C LEU A 432 -41.70 -36.38 -1.72
N ALA A 433 -41.74 -35.42 -2.66
CA ALA A 433 -42.98 -34.81 -3.14
C ALA A 433 -43.95 -35.82 -3.77
N PHE A 434 -43.43 -36.87 -4.42
CA PHE A 434 -44.24 -37.97 -4.94
C PHE A 434 -44.91 -38.80 -3.83
N VAL A 435 -44.29 -38.89 -2.65
CA VAL A 435 -44.87 -39.58 -1.48
C VAL A 435 -45.88 -38.67 -0.78
N ASN A 436 -45.48 -37.43 -0.52
CA ASN A 436 -46.32 -36.39 0.07
C ASN A 436 -45.77 -35.01 -0.35
N PRO A 437 -46.57 -34.12 -0.95
CA PRO A 437 -46.13 -32.78 -1.34
C PRO A 437 -45.47 -31.98 -0.19
N LEU A 438 -45.95 -32.17 1.05
CA LEU A 438 -45.37 -31.54 2.24
C LEU A 438 -44.03 -32.17 2.67
N ALA A 439 -43.71 -33.39 2.23
CA ALA A 439 -42.41 -34.00 2.51
C ALA A 439 -41.27 -33.39 1.67
N ALA A 440 -41.59 -32.62 0.62
CA ALA A 440 -40.61 -31.95 -0.23
C ALA A 440 -39.73 -30.95 0.54
N ILE A 441 -40.20 -30.40 1.67
CA ILE A 441 -39.43 -29.45 2.48
C ILE A 441 -38.42 -30.14 3.41
N ILE A 442 -38.55 -31.44 3.67
CA ILE A 442 -37.71 -32.16 4.65
C ILE A 442 -36.20 -32.00 4.38
N PRO A 443 -35.68 -32.13 3.13
CA PRO A 443 -34.25 -31.95 2.85
C PRO A 443 -33.71 -30.53 3.11
N TRP A 444 -34.59 -29.55 3.29
CA TRP A 444 -34.28 -28.15 3.55
C TRP A 444 -34.43 -27.78 5.04
N VAL A 445 -34.97 -28.70 5.85
CA VAL A 445 -35.08 -28.55 7.30
C VAL A 445 -33.76 -28.95 7.94
N ASP A 446 -33.31 -28.12 8.88
CA ASP A 446 -32.07 -28.30 9.58
C ASP A 446 -32.26 -28.13 11.09
N LEU A 447 -31.85 -29.14 11.85
CA LEU A 447 -31.93 -29.17 13.32
C LEU A 447 -30.70 -28.54 14.02
N GLY A 448 -29.66 -28.18 13.27
CA GLY A 448 -28.38 -27.70 13.81
C GLY A 448 -27.45 -28.82 14.29
N ASP A 449 -26.20 -28.48 14.60
CA ASP A 449 -25.26 -29.36 15.30
C ASP A 449 -24.55 -28.56 16.41
N ALA A 450 -25.25 -28.44 17.54
CA ALA A 450 -24.82 -27.62 18.67
C ALA A 450 -23.47 -28.09 19.23
N ASP A 451 -23.21 -29.40 19.26
CA ASP A 451 -21.98 -29.97 19.79
C ASP A 451 -20.78 -29.66 18.88
N ALA A 452 -20.93 -29.79 17.56
CA ALA A 452 -19.89 -29.41 16.61
C ALA A 452 -19.62 -27.90 16.66
N ALA A 453 -20.67 -27.08 16.76
CA ALA A 453 -20.53 -25.63 16.89
C ALA A 453 -19.84 -25.22 18.20
N GLN A 454 -20.15 -25.88 19.33
CA GLN A 454 -19.51 -25.64 20.62
C GLN A 454 -18.03 -26.02 20.61
N ARG A 455 -17.67 -27.19 20.04
CA ARG A 455 -16.26 -27.58 19.86
C ARG A 455 -15.51 -26.55 19.01
N GLY A 456 -16.15 -26.05 17.95
CA GLY A 456 -15.58 -25.01 17.10
C GLY A 456 -15.37 -23.67 17.81
N ALA A 457 -16.36 -23.22 18.59
CA ALA A 457 -16.27 -22.01 19.40
C ALA A 457 -15.16 -22.11 20.46
N ALA A 458 -15.02 -23.26 21.13
CA ALA A 458 -13.96 -23.52 22.09
C ALA A 458 -12.56 -23.48 21.44
N GLY A 459 -12.43 -24.06 20.23
CA GLY A 459 -11.21 -24.00 19.44
C GLY A 459 -10.82 -22.57 19.03
N CYS A 460 -11.81 -21.78 18.57
CA CYS A 460 -11.61 -20.36 18.25
C CYS A 460 -11.13 -19.58 19.49
N ALA A 461 -11.82 -19.73 20.62
CA ALA A 461 -11.48 -19.05 21.87
C ALA A 461 -10.09 -19.43 22.40
N ALA A 462 -9.65 -20.68 22.20
CA ALA A 462 -8.30 -21.11 22.55
C ALA A 462 -7.22 -20.43 21.70
N LEU A 463 -7.47 -20.23 20.41
CA LEU A 463 -6.55 -19.54 19.50
C LEU A 463 -6.46 -18.04 19.81
N THR A 464 -7.59 -17.40 20.11
CA THR A 464 -7.62 -16.00 20.53
C THR A 464 -6.82 -15.80 21.82
N ARG A 465 -7.02 -16.63 22.85
CA ARG A 465 -6.25 -16.54 24.12
C ARG A 465 -4.75 -16.71 23.93
N ARG A 466 -4.32 -17.63 23.06
CA ARG A 466 -2.89 -17.79 22.70
C ARG A 466 -2.31 -16.56 22.01
N SER A 467 -3.12 -15.84 21.22
CA SER A 467 -2.68 -14.59 20.59
C SER A 467 -2.52 -13.45 21.59
N GLU A 468 -3.31 -13.44 22.67
CA GLU A 468 -3.25 -12.44 23.72
C GLU A 468 -2.08 -12.64 24.68
N ALA A 469 -1.74 -13.89 24.98
CA ALA A 469 -0.63 -14.24 25.87
C ALA A 469 0.77 -13.97 25.27
N ASN A 470 0.86 -13.74 23.95
CA ASN A 470 2.10 -13.42 23.25
C ASN A 470 2.29 -11.90 23.00
N LYS A 471 1.40 -11.05 23.55
CA LYS A 471 1.59 -9.60 23.64
C LYS A 471 2.39 -9.26 24.89
#